data_AF-A0AAU5GV38-F1
#
_entry.id   AF-A0AAU5GV38-F1
#
_cell.length_a   1.000
_cell.length_b   1.000
_cell.length_c   1.000
_cell.angle_alpha   90.00
_cell.angle_beta   90.00
_cell.angle_gamma   90.00
#
_symmetry.space_group_name_H-M   'P 1'
#
loop_
_entity.id
_entity.type
_entity.pdbx_description
1 polymer ?
#
loop_
_entity_poly.entity_id
_entity_poly.type
_entity_poly.pdbx_seq_one_letter_code
_entity_poly.pdbx_strand_id
1 'polypeptide(L)'
;MAGTEIALPSCLLRAANLQIMGSGQGSVTTAGILAELPSLVTEIASGALAVDTLAVPLSQVEQAWNAPVAPGRRVVLTPRS
;
A
#
# COMPACT_ATOMS: atom_id res chain seq x y z
N MET A 1 11.38 2.71 8.26
CA MET A 1 11.32 1.24 8.46
C MET A 1 10.81 1.02 9.88
N ALA A 2 9.90 0.06 10.10
CA ALA A 2 9.49 -0.29 11.45
C ALA A 2 10.68 -0.89 12.23
N GLY A 3 10.70 -0.74 13.56
CA GLY A 3 11.74 -1.31 14.42
C GLY A 3 11.65 -2.84 14.50
N THR A 4 12.66 -3.45 15.13
CA THR A 4 12.73 -4.92 15.33
C THR A 4 11.82 -5.43 16.43
N GLU A 5 11.35 -4.54 17.31
CA GLU A 5 10.56 -4.87 18.49
C GLU A 5 9.19 -4.20 18.46
N ILE A 6 8.22 -4.86 19.10
CA ILE A 6 6.91 -4.30 19.40
C ILE A 6 6.68 -4.36 20.92
N ALA A 7 6.24 -3.25 21.51
CA ALA A 7 5.79 -3.22 22.90
C ALA A 7 4.29 -3.57 22.97
N LEU A 8 3.95 -4.72 23.55
CA LEU A 8 2.58 -5.21 23.68
C LEU A 8 2.25 -5.55 25.15
N PRO A 9 1.17 -4.98 25.73
CA PRO A 9 0.72 -5.37 27.07
C PRO A 9 0.35 -6.86 27.15
N SER A 10 0.96 -7.57 28.11
CA SER A 10 0.77 -9.02 28.25
C SER A 10 -0.67 -9.45 28.58
N CYS A 11 -1.50 -8.54 29.11
CA CYS A 11 -2.92 -8.81 29.37
C CYS A 11 -3.71 -9.11 28.09
N LEU A 12 -3.33 -8.52 26.95
CA LEU A 12 -4.01 -8.74 25.67
C LEU A 12 -3.86 -10.17 25.17
N LEU A 13 -2.74 -10.83 25.47
CA LEU A 13 -2.49 -12.23 25.12
C LEU A 13 -3.40 -13.22 25.88
N ARG A 14 -4.00 -12.79 27.01
CA ARG A 14 -4.87 -13.63 27.84
C ARG A 14 -6.34 -13.24 27.79
N ALA A 15 -6.65 -12.02 27.35
CA ALA A 15 -8.01 -11.49 27.34
C ALA A 15 -8.84 -11.99 26.14
N ALA A 16 -8.18 -12.39 25.05
CA ALA A 16 -8.82 -12.82 23.82
C ALA A 16 -7.91 -13.76 23.02
N ASN A 17 -8.49 -14.41 22.00
CA ASN A 17 -7.72 -15.13 20.98
C ASN A 17 -7.02 -14.13 20.04
N LEU A 18 -5.94 -13.49 20.51
CA LEU A 18 -5.20 -12.48 19.76
C LEU A 18 -4.31 -13.13 18.69
N GLN A 19 -4.51 -12.75 17.42
CA GLN A 19 -3.64 -13.14 16.30
C GLN A 19 -2.91 -11.92 15.75
N ILE A 20 -1.59 -12.04 15.55
CA ILE A 20 -0.75 -10.98 14.97
C ILE A 20 -0.15 -11.53 13.67
N MET A 21 -0.38 -10.81 12.57
CA MET A 21 0.14 -11.17 11.25
C MET A 21 0.85 -9.97 10.64
N GLY A 22 2.09 -10.15 10.22
CA GLY A 22 2.84 -9.15 9.47
C GLY A 22 2.65 -9.34 7.96
N SER A 23 2.31 -8.27 7.24
CA SER A 23 2.25 -8.24 5.77
C SER A 23 3.46 -7.49 5.20
N GLY A 24 4.59 -8.19 5.08
CA GLY A 24 5.82 -7.67 4.49
C GLY A 24 5.98 -8.02 3.01
N GLN A 25 6.98 -7.44 2.33
CA GLN A 25 7.34 -7.91 0.99
C GLN A 25 7.67 -9.42 1.05
N GLY A 26 7.02 -10.20 0.20
CA GLY A 26 7.13 -11.67 0.18
C GLY A 26 6.04 -12.41 0.96
N SER A 27 5.11 -11.73 1.65
CA SER A 27 4.01 -12.40 2.37
C SER A 27 2.94 -13.01 1.46
N VAL A 28 2.92 -12.66 0.17
CA VAL A 28 2.02 -13.20 -0.85
C VAL A 28 2.86 -13.65 -2.04
N THR A 29 2.56 -14.82 -2.60
CA THR A 29 3.22 -15.32 -3.81
C THR A 29 2.84 -14.45 -5.01
N THR A 30 3.70 -14.40 -6.05
CA THR A 30 3.37 -13.69 -7.30
C THR A 30 2.05 -14.19 -7.90
N ALA A 31 1.80 -15.50 -7.87
CA ALA A 31 0.55 -16.08 -8.34
C ALA A 31 -0.65 -15.61 -7.51
N GLY A 32 -0.50 -15.53 -6.18
CA GLY A 32 -1.53 -14.98 -5.29
C GLY A 32 -1.83 -13.51 -5.60
N ILE A 33 -0.80 -12.68 -5.82
CA ILE A 33 -0.98 -11.28 -6.22
C ILE A 33 -1.81 -11.20 -7.51
N LEU A 34 -1.43 -11.97 -8.54
CA LEU A 34 -2.13 -11.97 -9.83
C LEU A 34 -3.60 -12.42 -9.70
N ALA A 35 -3.88 -13.39 -8.83
CA ALA A 35 -5.24 -13.87 -8.59
C ALA A 35 -6.14 -12.81 -7.94
N GLU A 36 -5.58 -11.90 -7.14
CA GLU A 36 -6.33 -10.82 -6.48
C GLU A 36 -6.53 -9.56 -7.35
N LEU A 37 -5.74 -9.38 -8.42
CA LEU A 37 -5.85 -8.16 -9.24
C LEU A 37 -7.25 -7.92 -9.84
N PRO A 38 -7.99 -8.93 -10.35
CA PRO A 38 -9.31 -8.70 -10.94
C PRO A 38 -10.35 -8.15 -9.94
N SER A 39 -10.37 -8.66 -8.70
CA SER A 39 -11.28 -8.16 -7.66
C SER A 39 -10.93 -6.72 -7.29
N LEU A 40 -9.64 -6.43 -7.11
CA LEU A 40 -9.15 -5.06 -6.85
C LEU A 40 -9.52 -4.09 -7.97
N VAL A 41 -9.37 -4.48 -9.23
CA VAL A 41 -9.77 -3.64 -10.38
C VAL A 41 -11.27 -3.35 -10.35
N THR A 42 -12.08 -4.35 -10.00
CA THR A 42 -13.55 -4.19 -9.90
C THR A 42 -13.91 -3.17 -8.83
N GLU A 43 -13.32 -3.26 -7.65
CA GLU A 43 -13.58 -2.33 -6.53
C GLU A 43 -13.07 -0.91 -6.80
N ILE A 44 -11.96 -0.76 -7.53
CA ILE A 44 -11.46 0.56 -7.95
C ILE A 44 -12.40 1.15 -9.02
N ALA A 45 -12.81 0.36 -10.01
CA ALA A 45 -13.67 0.81 -11.10
C ALA A 45 -15.09 1.15 -10.63
N SER A 46 -15.59 0.45 -9.60
CA SER A 46 -16.88 0.76 -8.97
C SER A 46 -16.82 2.03 -8.10
N GLY A 47 -15.62 2.51 -7.76
CA GLY A 47 -15.40 3.62 -6.84
C GLY A 47 -15.49 3.24 -5.36
N ALA A 48 -15.69 1.96 -5.03
CA ALA A 48 -15.68 1.47 -3.65
C ALA A 48 -14.30 1.62 -3.00
N LEU A 49 -13.24 1.45 -3.78
CA LEU A 49 -11.88 1.83 -3.41
C LEU A 49 -11.48 3.13 -4.12
N ALA A 50 -11.50 4.23 -3.38
CA ALA A 50 -11.03 5.52 -3.87
C ALA A 50 -9.50 5.53 -4.01
N VAL A 51 -9.01 5.88 -5.20
CA VAL A 51 -7.58 6.03 -5.48
C VAL A 51 -7.30 7.47 -5.90
N ASP A 52 -6.77 8.28 -4.99
CA ASP A 52 -6.32 9.64 -5.30
C ASP A 52 -4.92 9.59 -5.93
N THR A 53 -4.86 9.87 -7.24
CA THR A 53 -3.61 9.86 -7.99
C THR A 53 -3.18 11.27 -8.39
N LEU A 54 -1.86 11.46 -8.44
CA LEU A 54 -1.20 12.58 -9.07
C LEU A 54 -0.37 12.04 -10.23
N ALA A 55 -0.89 12.16 -11.45
CA ALA A 55 -0.16 11.78 -12.65
C ALA A 55 0.96 12.80 -12.92
N VAL A 56 2.20 12.31 -13.09
CA VAL A 56 3.37 13.13 -13.37
C VAL A 56 4.13 12.56 -14.56
N PRO A 57 4.49 13.36 -15.59
CA PRO A 57 5.32 12.87 -16.69
C PRO A 57 6.63 12.29 -16.19
N LEU A 58 7.09 11.20 -16.80
CA LEU A 58 8.38 10.57 -16.45
C LEU A 58 9.55 11.57 -16.58
N SER A 59 9.45 12.54 -17.49
CA SER A 59 10.43 13.62 -17.67
C SER A 59 10.59 14.53 -16.44
N GLN A 60 9.63 14.53 -15.50
CA GLN A 60 9.65 15.32 -14.28
C GLN A 60 9.99 14.49 -13.04
N VAL A 61 10.45 13.24 -13.20
CA VAL A 61 10.69 12.32 -12.07
C VAL A 61 11.62 12.88 -11.00
N GLU A 62 12.66 13.61 -11.38
CA GLU A 62 13.61 14.21 -10.42
C GLU A 62 12.94 15.26 -9.51
N GLN A 63 12.03 16.05 -10.07
CA GLN A 63 11.25 17.02 -9.32
C GLN A 63 10.20 16.31 -8.45
N ALA A 64 9.49 15.35 -9.03
CA ALA A 64 8.46 14.57 -8.35
C ALA A 64 9.00 13.79 -7.15
N TRP A 65 10.25 13.32 -7.21
CA TRP A 65 10.90 12.57 -6.15
C TRP A 65 11.04 13.36 -4.84
N ASN A 66 11.24 14.67 -4.95
CA ASN A 66 11.46 15.56 -3.80
C ASN A 66 10.23 16.41 -3.45
N ALA A 67 9.18 16.37 -4.28
CA ALA A 67 7.98 17.15 -4.08
C ALA A 67 7.17 16.60 -2.88
N PRO A 68 6.65 17.47 -2.00
CA PRO A 68 5.74 17.02 -0.95
C PRO A 68 4.43 16.54 -1.55
N VAL A 69 3.95 15.40 -1.07
CA VAL A 69 2.68 14.80 -1.49
C VAL A 69 1.80 14.65 -0.26
N ALA A 70 0.54 15.08 -0.37
CA ALA A 70 -0.41 14.95 0.73
C ALA A 70 -0.58 13.46 1.12
N PRO A 71 -0.75 13.14 2.42
CA PRO A 71 -1.07 11.79 2.85
C PRO A 71 -2.29 11.23 2.10
N GLY A 72 -2.20 9.96 1.68
CA GLY A 72 -3.27 9.29 0.93
C GLY A 72 -3.25 9.55 -0.59
N ARG A 73 -2.46 10.51 -1.08
CA ARG A 73 -2.30 10.76 -2.52
C ARG A 73 -1.10 10.00 -3.08
N ARG A 74 -1.27 9.39 -4.26
CA ARG A 74 -0.24 8.56 -4.90
C ARG A 74 0.28 9.20 -6.18
N VAL A 75 1.59 9.44 -6.26
CA VAL A 75 2.26 9.83 -7.51
C VAL A 75 2.29 8.63 -8.47
N VAL A 76 1.89 8.85 -9.71
CA VAL A 76 1.92 7.87 -10.80
C VAL A 76 2.72 8.46 -11.95
N LEU A 77 3.85 7.85 -12.29
CA LEU A 77 4.68 8.29 -13.41
C LEU A 77 4.08 7.82 -14.73
N THR A 78 3.84 8.76 -15.65
CA THR A 78 3.29 8.47 -16.97
C THR A 78 4.39 8.48 -18.03
N PRO A 79 4.45 7.48 -18.93
CA PRO A 79 5.55 7.33 -19.89
C PRO A 79 5.57 8.38 -21.02
N ARG A 80 4.49 9.16 -21.22
CA ARG A 80 4.45 10.24 -22.21
C ARG A 80 4.76 11.58 -21.54
N SER A 81 5.58 12.39 -22.21
CA SER A 81 5.91 13.78 -21.89
C SER A 81 4.73 14.71 -22.05
#